data_AF-A0A919JPW8-F1
#
_entry.id   AF-A0A919JPW8-F1
#
_cell.length_a   1.000
_cell.length_b   1.000
_cell.length_c   1.000
_cell.angle_alpha   90.00
_cell.angle_beta   90.00
_cell.angle_gamma   90.00
#
_symmetry.space_group_name_H-M   'P 1'
#
loop_
_entity.id
_entity.type
_entity.pdbx_description
1 polymer ?
#
loop_
_entity_poly.entity_id
_entity_poly.type
_entity_poly.pdbx_seq_one_letter_code
_entity_poly.pdbx_strand_id
1 'polypeptide(L)'
;MTTSLGGGPATRALPAHRHPERPEPTGRRRQSTTSLLVKTVLLGLVVAIAIWAAFPLVENEAWAGLALLVATTAGLLYLYLTPRHIPAKYLVPGTLLLIVFQLFPVLLTASTAFTNFGDGHRGTKAEAVVAIQTASVTQVPGSTEYVLTVATTGDPATGPLVFLITDPATKAVSAGDADGLETLDAGAVTLNSAGRVTAADGYTLLTTGQASLRSQEVTALAVPTAGGAIRSSGLSRAYEGVAGRAYDEGCDCIRDTATGRSWTADEALGSFVASDGERLAQGWKVNVGFDNFTRVITDPTISGPFLRTLIWNFAFAVGSTGGTFVLGMFVAIALHSRRVRGRNLYRVVLVLPYAMPAFAMLLVWRDMFNTDFGLINSLFGLHVDWLGEPTAARIAVLLVQLWLGYPYMFLVTTGALQAIPAELSEASRIDGAGPWESFRMIVFPLLMVALTPLLISSFAFNFNNFNAIYLTTDGGPFPPDNPANGATDLLITYTYRLAFGGSGAQYGYAAAISIFIFLIVGIVSAISFRRTRKQEEVYS
;
A
#
# COMPACT_ATOMS: atom_id res chain seq x y z
N MET A 1 -20.36 -80.64 -68.09
CA MET A 1 -19.24 -81.11 -67.23
C MET A 1 -18.70 -79.88 -66.55
N THR A 2 -18.67 -79.67 -65.23
CA THR A 2 -18.87 -80.52 -64.05
C THR A 2 -19.14 -79.57 -62.86
N THR A 3 -19.88 -80.09 -61.90
CA THR A 3 -20.35 -79.61 -60.59
C THR A 3 -19.30 -79.14 -59.58
N SER A 4 -19.72 -78.29 -58.61
CA SER A 4 -19.50 -78.39 -57.13
C SER A 4 -19.44 -76.98 -56.47
N LEU A 5 -20.51 -76.48 -55.85
CA LEU A 5 -20.94 -76.61 -54.42
C LEU A 5 -20.14 -75.79 -53.38
N GLY A 6 -20.83 -74.83 -52.75
CA GLY A 6 -20.96 -74.73 -51.28
C GLY A 6 -20.04 -73.76 -50.50
N GLY A 7 -20.65 -72.88 -49.70
CA GLY A 7 -20.08 -72.45 -48.40
C GLY A 7 -20.20 -70.96 -48.02
N GLY A 8 -21.25 -70.61 -47.26
CA GLY A 8 -21.28 -69.69 -46.09
C GLY A 8 -20.76 -68.23 -46.15
N PRO A 9 -21.39 -67.27 -45.43
CA PRO A 9 -20.95 -65.88 -45.40
C PRO A 9 -19.79 -65.69 -44.41
N ALA A 10 -18.61 -65.30 -44.88
CA ALA A 10 -17.50 -64.92 -44.03
C ALA A 10 -17.56 -63.41 -43.73
N THR A 11 -17.82 -63.10 -42.46
CA THR A 11 -17.67 -61.79 -41.83
C THR A 11 -16.34 -61.13 -42.20
N ARG A 12 -16.41 -59.96 -42.85
CA ARG A 12 -15.25 -59.13 -43.18
C ARG A 12 -14.79 -58.42 -41.91
N ALA A 13 -13.81 -59.01 -41.21
CA ALA A 13 -13.14 -58.38 -40.08
C ALA A 13 -12.43 -57.09 -40.53
N LEU A 14 -12.65 -56.00 -39.79
CA LEU A 14 -11.97 -54.73 -39.94
C LEU A 14 -10.45 -54.90 -39.70
N PRO A 15 -9.58 -54.18 -40.41
CA PRO A 15 -8.14 -54.24 -40.17
C PRO A 15 -7.80 -53.69 -38.78
N ALA A 16 -7.04 -54.46 -38.01
CA ALA A 16 -6.60 -54.12 -36.67
C ALA A 16 -5.88 -52.75 -36.64
N HIS A 17 -6.34 -51.88 -35.73
CA HIS A 17 -5.65 -50.64 -35.40
C HIS A 17 -4.19 -50.92 -35.03
N ARG A 18 -3.24 -50.37 -35.80
CA ARG A 18 -1.85 -50.26 -35.37
C ARG A 18 -1.84 -49.44 -34.08
N HIS A 19 -1.35 -50.02 -33.00
CA HIS A 19 -1.01 -49.27 -31.79
C HIS A 19 -0.10 -48.10 -32.17
N PRO A 20 -0.30 -46.89 -31.61
CA PRO A 20 0.66 -45.81 -31.78
C PRO A 20 1.99 -46.26 -31.15
N GLU A 21 3.06 -46.24 -31.94
CA GLU A 21 4.42 -46.41 -31.44
C GLU A 21 4.64 -45.45 -30.27
N ARG A 22 5.17 -45.98 -29.16
CA ARG A 22 5.59 -45.15 -28.03
C ARG A 22 6.60 -44.13 -28.56
N PRO A 23 6.49 -42.83 -28.22
CA PRO A 23 7.51 -41.88 -28.61
C PRO A 23 8.85 -42.36 -28.03
N GLU A 24 9.84 -42.55 -28.90
CA GLU A 24 11.21 -42.79 -28.47
C GLU A 24 11.62 -41.69 -27.47
N PRO A 25 12.42 -42.02 -26.43
CA PRO A 25 12.94 -41.00 -25.53
C PRO A 25 13.81 -40.06 -26.36
N THR A 26 13.26 -38.88 -26.68
CA THR A 26 13.96 -37.80 -27.37
C THR A 26 15.33 -37.62 -26.72
N GLY A 27 16.40 -37.89 -27.49
CA GLY A 27 17.76 -37.80 -27.02
C GLY A 27 18.01 -36.48 -26.30
N ARG A 28 18.81 -36.52 -25.23
CA ARG A 28 19.29 -35.35 -24.47
C ARG A 28 19.65 -34.23 -25.45
N ARG A 29 18.77 -33.24 -25.58
CA ARG A 29 19.05 -32.02 -26.35
C ARG A 29 20.27 -31.38 -25.70
N ARG A 30 21.43 -31.48 -26.38
CA ARG A 30 22.72 -30.95 -25.91
C ARG A 30 22.48 -29.47 -25.56
N GLN A 31 22.56 -29.14 -24.28
CA GLN A 31 22.34 -27.76 -23.82
C GLN A 31 23.34 -26.87 -24.56
N SER A 32 22.84 -25.83 -25.24
CA SER A 32 23.71 -24.84 -25.87
C SER A 32 24.61 -24.24 -24.77
N THR A 33 25.91 -24.08 -25.04
CA THR A 33 26.88 -23.48 -24.11
C THR A 33 26.39 -22.12 -23.60
N THR A 34 25.71 -21.35 -24.45
CA THR A 34 25.03 -20.09 -24.09
C THR A 34 23.96 -20.29 -23.02
N SER A 35 23.12 -21.32 -23.14
CA SER A 35 22.04 -21.59 -22.16
C SER A 35 22.58 -22.02 -20.79
N LEU A 36 23.68 -22.76 -20.78
CA LEU A 36 24.37 -23.13 -19.54
C LEU A 36 25.00 -21.92 -18.88
N LEU A 37 25.67 -21.06 -19.66
CA LEU A 37 26.32 -19.84 -19.16
C LEU A 37 25.29 -18.86 -18.58
N VAL A 38 24.20 -18.60 -19.29
CA VAL A 38 23.10 -17.74 -18.80
C VAL A 38 22.52 -18.29 -17.49
N LYS A 39 22.26 -19.59 -17.42
CA LYS A 39 21.75 -20.23 -16.20
C LYS A 39 22.71 -20.07 -15.02
N THR A 40 24.01 -20.29 -15.23
CA THR A 40 25.03 -20.16 -14.18
C THR A 40 25.15 -18.72 -13.71
N VAL A 41 25.14 -17.73 -14.62
CA VAL A 41 25.18 -16.31 -14.27
C VAL A 41 23.95 -15.91 -13.44
N LEU A 42 22.75 -16.31 -13.85
CA LEU A 42 21.52 -15.98 -13.11
C LEU A 42 21.50 -16.62 -11.71
N LEU A 43 21.90 -17.90 -11.58
CA LEU A 43 21.98 -18.55 -10.26
C LEU A 43 23.09 -17.94 -9.41
N GLY A 44 24.22 -17.56 -10.02
CA GLY A 44 25.30 -16.83 -9.34
C GLY A 44 24.83 -15.48 -8.79
N LEU A 45 24.02 -14.75 -9.55
CA LEU A 45 23.44 -13.48 -9.12
C LEU A 45 22.45 -13.67 -7.95
N VAL A 46 21.61 -14.72 -7.97
CA VAL A 46 20.73 -15.05 -6.84
C VAL A 46 21.54 -15.33 -5.57
N VAL A 47 22.64 -16.09 -5.68
CA VAL A 47 23.53 -16.36 -4.55
C VAL A 47 24.23 -15.09 -4.07
N ALA A 48 24.71 -14.24 -4.97
CA ALA A 48 25.35 -12.98 -4.62
C ALA A 48 24.40 -12.05 -3.85
N ILE A 49 23.13 -11.94 -4.29
CA ILE A 49 22.10 -11.18 -3.58
C ILE A 49 21.83 -11.80 -2.20
N ALA A 50 21.75 -13.12 -2.10
CA ALA A 50 21.54 -13.79 -0.82
C ALA A 50 22.71 -13.59 0.16
N ILE A 51 23.96 -13.61 -0.32
CA ILE A 51 25.13 -13.31 0.50
C ILE A 51 25.10 -11.85 0.96
N TRP A 52 24.81 -10.92 0.05
CA TRP A 52 24.67 -9.51 0.39
C TRP A 52 23.58 -9.27 1.44
N ALA A 53 22.41 -9.90 1.30
CA ALA A 53 21.32 -9.81 2.26
C ALA A 53 21.59 -10.51 3.61
N ALA A 54 22.56 -11.43 3.67
CA ALA A 54 22.91 -12.13 4.91
C ALA A 54 23.69 -11.24 5.89
N PHE A 55 24.51 -10.29 5.41
CA PHE A 55 25.30 -9.40 6.25
C PHE A 55 24.47 -8.62 7.29
N PRO A 56 23.43 -7.85 6.90
CA PRO A 56 22.63 -7.11 7.89
C PRO A 56 21.86 -8.05 8.83
N LEU A 57 21.49 -9.26 8.40
CA LEU A 57 20.82 -10.24 9.27
C LEU A 57 21.75 -10.79 10.35
N VAL A 58 23.04 -10.96 10.04
CA VAL A 58 24.05 -11.38 11.03
C VAL A 58 24.36 -10.24 12.00
N GLU A 59 24.50 -9.02 11.49
CA GLU A 59 24.79 -7.82 12.29
C GLU A 59 23.68 -7.54 13.33
N ASN A 60 22.42 -7.79 12.97
CA ASN A 60 21.26 -7.62 13.87
C ASN A 60 20.89 -8.89 14.65
N GLU A 61 21.75 -9.92 14.68
CA GLU A 61 21.51 -11.21 15.34
C GLU A 61 20.17 -11.89 14.93
N ALA A 62 19.68 -11.61 13.72
CA ALA A 62 18.39 -12.06 13.21
C ALA A 62 18.47 -13.50 12.63
N TRP A 63 18.85 -14.46 13.48
CA TRP A 63 19.12 -15.86 13.10
C TRP A 63 17.97 -16.56 12.36
N ALA A 64 16.73 -16.27 12.72
CA ALA A 64 15.56 -16.83 12.04
C ALA A 64 15.43 -16.32 10.59
N GLY A 65 15.68 -15.03 10.37
CA GLY A 65 15.70 -14.43 9.04
C GLY A 65 16.81 -15.00 8.17
N LEU A 66 18.00 -15.19 8.75
CA LEU A 66 19.13 -15.81 8.08
C LEU A 66 18.81 -17.27 7.68
N ALA A 67 18.23 -18.06 8.58
CA ALA A 67 17.83 -19.44 8.29
C ALA A 67 16.81 -19.51 7.15
N LEU A 68 15.83 -18.61 7.13
CA LEU A 68 14.84 -18.52 6.06
C LEU A 68 15.47 -18.15 4.72
N LEU A 69 16.39 -17.19 4.70
CA LEU A 69 17.12 -16.76 3.50
C LEU A 69 17.96 -17.90 2.92
N VAL A 70 18.70 -18.62 3.76
CA VAL A 70 19.50 -19.78 3.35
C VAL A 70 18.61 -20.90 2.82
N ALA A 71 17.51 -21.22 3.51
CA ALA A 71 16.56 -22.25 3.09
C ALA A 71 15.91 -21.92 1.73
N THR A 72 15.52 -20.66 1.53
CA THR A 72 14.88 -20.20 0.28
C THR A 72 15.88 -20.23 -0.88
N THR A 73 17.11 -19.74 -0.68
CA THR A 73 18.16 -19.79 -1.69
C THR A 73 18.54 -21.23 -2.03
N ALA A 74 18.71 -22.10 -1.03
CA ALA A 74 18.99 -23.52 -1.24
C ALA A 74 17.86 -24.22 -2.02
N GLY A 75 16.60 -23.94 -1.68
CA GLY A 75 15.43 -24.44 -2.39
C GLY A 75 15.39 -24.00 -3.85
N LEU A 76 15.71 -22.73 -4.14
CA LEU A 76 15.83 -22.21 -5.50
C LEU A 76 16.95 -22.88 -6.28
N LEU A 77 18.13 -23.00 -5.69
CA LEU A 77 19.26 -23.69 -6.31
C LEU A 77 18.88 -25.16 -6.61
N TYR A 78 18.30 -25.87 -5.65
CA TYR A 78 17.84 -27.24 -5.83
C TYR A 78 16.83 -27.35 -6.99
N LEU A 79 15.84 -26.46 -7.03
CA LEU A 79 14.81 -26.43 -8.05
C LEU A 79 15.39 -26.23 -9.46
N TYR A 80 16.27 -25.25 -9.63
CA TYR A 80 16.80 -24.87 -10.94
C TYR A 80 17.96 -25.77 -11.40
N LEU A 81 18.75 -26.34 -10.50
CA LEU A 81 19.80 -27.31 -10.82
C LEU A 81 19.22 -28.69 -11.17
N THR A 82 18.12 -29.09 -10.52
CA THR A 82 17.50 -30.42 -10.74
C THR A 82 16.67 -30.46 -12.03
N PRO A 83 16.72 -31.53 -12.83
CA PRO A 83 15.92 -31.65 -14.06
C PRO A 83 14.46 -32.07 -13.82
N ARG A 84 14.11 -32.55 -12.63
CA ARG A 84 12.81 -33.23 -12.34
C ARG A 84 11.59 -32.29 -12.31
N HIS A 85 11.71 -31.13 -11.68
CA HIS A 85 10.54 -30.28 -11.38
C HIS A 85 10.33 -29.18 -12.42
N ILE A 86 10.04 -29.56 -13.67
CA ILE A 86 9.85 -28.60 -14.78
C ILE A 86 8.70 -27.62 -14.50
N PRO A 87 7.49 -28.03 -14.08
CA PRO A 87 6.40 -27.09 -13.84
C PRO A 87 6.70 -26.04 -12.75
N ALA A 88 7.36 -26.46 -11.67
CA ALA A 88 7.70 -25.56 -10.56
C ALA A 88 8.69 -24.45 -10.96
N LYS A 89 9.54 -24.66 -11.97
CA LYS A 89 10.45 -23.60 -12.48
C LYS A 89 9.71 -22.41 -13.08
N TYR A 90 8.47 -22.59 -13.53
CA TYR A 90 7.64 -21.52 -14.06
C TYR A 90 6.79 -20.85 -12.96
N LEU A 91 6.37 -21.62 -11.95
CA LEU A 91 5.49 -21.11 -10.88
C LEU A 91 6.27 -20.44 -9.73
N VAL A 92 7.46 -20.92 -9.40
CA VAL A 92 8.21 -20.46 -8.22
C VAL A 92 8.57 -18.97 -8.26
N PRO A 93 9.07 -18.39 -9.37
CA PRO A 93 9.35 -16.96 -9.40
C PRO A 93 8.10 -16.11 -9.11
N GLY A 94 6.98 -16.42 -9.75
CA GLY A 94 5.73 -15.69 -9.54
C GLY A 94 5.17 -15.85 -8.12
N THR A 95 5.22 -17.07 -7.58
CA THR A 95 4.75 -17.34 -6.21
C THR A 95 5.64 -16.70 -5.14
N LEU A 96 6.96 -16.64 -5.33
CA LEU A 96 7.86 -15.91 -4.43
C LEU A 96 7.56 -14.41 -4.42
N LEU A 97 7.39 -13.80 -5.60
CA LEU A 97 7.00 -12.39 -5.70
C LEU A 97 5.65 -12.15 -5.03
N LEU A 98 4.67 -13.05 -5.22
CA LEU A 98 3.38 -12.99 -4.54
C LEU A 98 3.54 -13.09 -3.01
N ILE A 99 4.35 -14.01 -2.50
CA ILE A 99 4.59 -14.14 -1.06
C ILE A 99 5.22 -12.87 -0.50
N VAL A 100 6.28 -12.36 -1.13
CA VAL A 100 7.06 -11.21 -0.64
C VAL A 100 6.29 -9.90 -0.77
N PHE A 101 5.65 -9.66 -1.90
CA PHE A 101 5.02 -8.37 -2.20
C PHE A 101 3.53 -8.32 -1.87
N GLN A 102 2.84 -9.47 -1.71
CA GLN A 102 1.41 -9.51 -1.37
C GLN A 102 1.14 -10.14 -0.01
N LEU A 103 1.62 -11.35 0.26
CA LEU A 103 1.27 -12.04 1.52
C LEU A 103 1.99 -11.45 2.73
N PHE A 104 3.28 -11.11 2.60
CA PHE A 104 4.05 -10.57 3.71
C PHE A 104 3.52 -9.20 4.20
N PRO A 105 3.21 -8.21 3.34
CA PRO A 105 2.56 -6.97 3.79
C PRO A 105 1.20 -7.19 4.44
N VAL A 106 0.41 -8.15 3.94
CA VAL A 106 -0.87 -8.52 4.57
C VAL A 106 -0.65 -9.09 5.97
N LEU A 107 0.36 -9.95 6.16
CA LEU A 107 0.71 -10.50 7.47
C LEU A 107 1.25 -9.44 8.44
N LEU A 108 2.06 -8.49 7.95
CA LEU A 108 2.52 -7.35 8.76
C LEU A 108 1.38 -6.43 9.18
N THR A 109 0.43 -6.19 8.27
CA THR A 109 -0.78 -5.44 8.60
C THR A 109 -1.61 -6.19 9.64
N ALA A 110 -1.78 -7.50 9.47
CA ALA A 110 -2.49 -8.35 10.42
C ALA A 110 -1.82 -8.35 11.80
N SER A 111 -0.49 -8.45 11.89
CA SER A 111 0.21 -8.42 13.18
C SER A 111 0.13 -7.04 13.84
N THR A 112 0.21 -5.97 13.06
CA THR A 112 0.08 -4.59 13.54
C THR A 112 -1.32 -4.31 14.11
N ALA A 113 -2.36 -4.95 13.59
CA ALA A 113 -3.73 -4.82 14.06
C ALA A 113 -3.94 -5.21 15.52
N PHE A 114 -3.09 -6.08 16.08
CA PHE A 114 -3.14 -6.51 17.48
C PHE A 114 -2.31 -5.61 18.42
N THR A 115 -1.84 -4.45 17.95
CA THR A 115 -0.95 -3.58 18.73
C THR A 115 -1.52 -2.17 18.87
N ASN A 116 -1.06 -1.43 19.88
CA ASN A 116 -1.34 0.01 20.04
C ASN A 116 -0.46 0.90 19.13
N PHE A 117 0.21 0.32 18.12
CA PHE A 117 1.17 1.02 17.28
C PHE A 117 0.56 2.30 16.70
N GLY A 118 1.25 3.43 16.85
CA GLY A 118 0.68 4.71 16.50
C GLY A 118 1.50 5.88 17.04
N ASP A 119 0.85 7.03 17.15
CA ASP A 119 1.44 8.22 17.72
C ASP A 119 1.79 7.99 19.20
N GLY A 120 3.00 8.41 19.57
CA GLY A 120 3.57 8.12 20.88
C GLY A 120 3.94 6.67 21.16
N HIS A 121 3.51 5.67 20.37
CA HIS A 121 3.70 4.23 20.68
C HIS A 121 4.41 3.52 19.53
N ARG A 122 5.69 3.85 19.31
CA ARG A 122 6.44 3.39 18.14
C ARG A 122 7.45 2.29 18.44
N GLY A 123 8.04 2.36 19.63
CA GLY A 123 9.24 1.61 19.97
C GLY A 123 9.12 0.90 21.31
N THR A 124 10.28 0.64 21.90
CA THR A 124 10.40 -0.02 23.20
C THR A 124 10.17 0.96 24.36
N LYS A 125 9.95 0.42 25.56
CA LYS A 125 9.82 1.22 26.78
C LYS A 125 11.06 2.04 27.10
N ALA A 126 12.25 1.48 26.86
CA ALA A 126 13.51 2.19 27.06
C ALA A 126 13.61 3.42 26.14
N GLU A 127 13.28 3.26 24.86
CA GLU A 127 13.20 4.38 23.90
C GLU A 127 12.18 5.43 24.33
N ALA A 128 11.01 5.00 24.83
CA ALA A 128 9.99 5.91 25.33
C ALA A 128 10.47 6.72 26.53
N VAL A 129 11.17 6.09 27.49
CA VAL A 129 11.77 6.75 28.65
C VAL A 129 12.76 7.82 28.20
N VAL A 130 13.70 7.47 27.30
CA VAL A 130 14.66 8.43 26.75
C VAL A 130 13.94 9.59 26.08
N ALA A 131 12.92 9.33 25.26
CA ALA A 131 12.15 10.37 24.59
C ALA A 131 11.43 11.31 25.59
N ILE A 132 10.86 10.78 26.68
CA ILE A 132 10.20 11.56 27.73
C ILE A 132 11.21 12.46 28.45
N GLN A 133 12.34 11.91 28.85
CA GLN A 133 13.39 12.64 29.56
C GLN A 133 13.93 13.78 28.68
N THR A 134 14.29 13.47 27.44
CA THR A 134 14.80 14.42 26.45
C THR A 134 13.77 15.53 26.14
N ALA A 135 12.49 15.19 26.00
CA ALA A 135 11.43 16.18 25.76
C ALA A 135 11.21 17.12 26.96
N SER A 136 11.51 16.66 28.18
CA SER A 136 11.35 17.44 29.42
C SER A 136 12.53 18.35 29.77
N VAL A 137 13.57 18.38 28.93
CA VAL A 137 14.77 19.17 29.18
C VAL A 137 14.47 20.66 29.10
N THR A 138 14.75 21.38 30.19
CA THR A 138 14.58 22.84 30.30
C THR A 138 15.88 23.50 30.75
N GLN A 139 16.07 24.76 30.37
CA GLN A 139 17.20 25.56 30.83
C GLN A 139 17.04 25.85 32.33
N VAL A 140 18.08 25.52 33.11
CA VAL A 140 18.12 25.78 34.56
C VAL A 140 19.09 26.96 34.82
N PRO A 141 18.88 27.80 35.84
CA PRO A 141 19.84 28.84 36.18
C PRO A 141 21.24 28.25 36.46
N GLY A 142 22.24 28.68 35.68
CA GLY A 142 23.62 28.16 35.74
C GLY A 142 23.99 27.13 34.66
N SER A 143 23.07 26.76 33.76
CA SER A 143 23.34 25.92 32.59
C SER A 143 24.42 26.51 31.68
N THR A 144 25.33 25.66 31.19
CA THR A 144 26.34 26.04 30.19
C THR A 144 25.65 26.41 28.87
N GLU A 145 25.91 27.61 28.38
CA GLU A 145 25.50 28.04 27.02
C GLU A 145 26.63 27.78 26.02
N TYR A 146 26.28 27.15 24.90
CA TYR A 146 27.17 26.86 23.79
C TYR A 146 26.86 27.77 22.61
N VAL A 147 27.89 28.08 21.82
CA VAL A 147 27.70 28.70 20.51
C VAL A 147 27.27 27.60 19.52
N LEU A 148 26.12 27.77 18.89
CA LEU A 148 25.54 26.78 17.97
C LEU A 148 25.75 27.19 16.51
N THR A 149 26.23 26.23 15.73
CA THR A 149 26.14 26.21 14.27
C THR A 149 25.32 24.99 13.85
N VAL A 150 24.21 25.21 13.13
CA VAL A 150 23.40 24.11 12.59
C VAL A 150 24.03 23.63 11.28
N ALA A 151 24.26 22.32 11.18
CA ALA A 151 24.82 21.67 10.00
C ALA A 151 23.98 20.43 9.60
N THR A 152 24.27 19.87 8.44
CA THR A 152 23.74 18.57 8.00
C THR A 152 24.86 17.62 7.60
N THR A 153 24.57 16.33 7.69
CA THR A 153 25.34 15.30 6.99
C THR A 153 24.71 15.09 5.59
N GLY A 154 25.40 15.53 4.54
CA GLY A 154 24.88 15.44 3.16
C GLY A 154 24.07 16.66 2.70
N ASP A 155 22.87 16.42 2.16
CA ASP A 155 22.04 17.47 1.54
C ASP A 155 21.55 18.52 2.56
N PRO A 156 21.72 19.84 2.31
CA PRO A 156 21.21 20.89 3.19
C PRO A 156 19.68 20.85 3.43
N ALA A 157 18.89 20.42 2.46
CA ALA A 157 17.43 20.47 2.54
C ALA A 157 16.84 19.27 3.28
N THR A 158 17.42 18.09 3.12
CA THR A 158 16.82 16.83 3.61
C THR A 158 17.75 15.99 4.50
N GLY A 159 19.03 16.36 4.61
CA GLY A 159 19.99 15.62 5.43
C GLY A 159 19.66 15.69 6.93
N PRO A 160 20.15 14.71 7.73
CA PRO A 160 20.05 14.74 9.18
C PRO A 160 20.67 16.01 9.73
N LEU A 161 20.01 16.66 10.69
CA LEU A 161 20.55 17.83 11.36
C LEU A 161 21.59 17.42 12.41
N VAL A 162 22.68 18.17 12.46
CA VAL A 162 23.75 18.03 13.46
C VAL A 162 24.02 19.40 14.07
N PHE A 163 24.16 19.43 15.39
CA PHE A 163 24.56 20.61 16.14
C PHE A 163 26.08 20.62 16.28
N LEU A 164 26.73 21.57 15.62
CA LEU A 164 28.12 21.89 15.90
C LEU A 164 28.14 22.91 17.03
N ILE A 165 28.49 22.46 18.22
CA ILE A 165 28.50 23.28 19.43
C ILE A 165 29.94 23.59 19.83
N THR A 166 30.19 24.84 20.20
CA THR A 166 31.48 25.27 20.74
C THR A 166 31.31 25.65 22.21
N ASP A 167 32.10 25.02 23.07
CA ASP A 167 32.17 25.37 24.48
C ASP A 167 32.92 26.71 24.64
N PRO A 168 32.31 27.74 25.27
CA PRO A 168 32.95 29.03 25.44
C PRO A 168 34.19 29.01 26.34
N ALA A 169 34.26 28.08 27.30
CA ALA A 169 35.34 27.97 28.28
C ALA A 169 36.54 27.18 27.74
N THR A 170 36.30 26.02 27.13
CA THR A 170 37.36 25.14 26.62
C THR A 170 37.72 25.39 25.16
N LYS A 171 36.85 26.08 24.41
CA LYS A 171 36.93 26.26 22.94
C LYS A 171 36.91 24.94 22.16
N ALA A 172 36.57 23.83 22.80
CA ALA A 172 36.35 22.55 22.13
C ALA A 172 35.08 22.63 21.29
N VAL A 173 35.12 21.98 20.12
CA VAL A 173 33.99 21.86 19.21
C VAL A 173 33.52 20.41 19.24
N SER A 174 32.22 20.22 19.40
CA SER A 174 31.60 18.90 19.36
C SER A 174 30.46 18.87 18.36
N ALA A 175 30.30 17.76 17.67
CA ALA A 175 29.15 17.43 16.85
C ALA A 175 28.14 16.67 17.71
N GLY A 176 26.91 17.17 17.76
CA GLY A 176 25.81 16.58 18.50
C GLY A 176 24.66 16.20 17.57
N ASP A 177 24.24 14.96 17.65
CA ASP A 177 23.05 14.45 16.95
C ASP A 177 22.12 13.72 17.94
N ALA A 178 21.20 12.90 17.42
CA ALA A 178 20.26 12.16 18.26
C ALA A 178 20.93 11.02 19.05
N ASP A 179 22.10 10.54 18.62
CA ASP A 179 22.81 9.41 19.22
C ASP A 179 23.78 9.86 20.32
N GLY A 180 24.24 11.11 20.26
CA GLY A 180 25.01 11.71 21.35
C GLY A 180 25.91 12.85 20.90
N LEU A 181 26.97 13.07 21.69
CA LEU A 181 27.94 14.13 21.48
C LEU A 181 29.33 13.54 21.18
N GLU A 182 29.88 13.87 20.01
CA GLU A 182 31.23 13.50 19.58
C GLU A 182 32.12 14.76 19.51
N THR A 183 33.30 14.72 20.13
CA THR A 183 34.25 15.84 20.06
C THR A 183 35.02 15.78 18.75
N LEU A 184 35.04 16.90 18.02
CA LEU A 184 35.77 17.02 16.75
C LEU A 184 37.22 17.43 16.99
N ASP A 185 38.12 16.89 16.18
CA ASP A 185 39.53 17.28 16.17
C ASP A 185 39.68 18.77 15.79
N ALA A 186 40.53 19.49 16.53
CA ALA A 186 40.73 20.93 16.34
C ALA A 186 41.25 21.31 14.94
N GLY A 187 41.83 20.35 14.20
CA GLY A 187 42.27 20.54 12.81
C GLY A 187 41.18 20.39 11.75
N ALA A 188 40.04 19.80 12.10
CA ALA A 188 38.93 19.51 11.18
C ALA A 188 37.85 20.61 11.17
N VAL A 189 38.03 21.66 11.99
CA VAL A 189 37.03 22.74 12.18
C VAL A 189 37.69 24.11 12.16
N THR A 190 37.02 25.08 11.54
CA THR A 190 37.43 26.49 11.57
C THR A 190 36.44 27.32 12.37
N LEU A 191 36.95 28.17 13.25
CA LEU A 191 36.16 29.02 14.14
C LEU A 191 36.35 30.49 13.79
N ASN A 192 35.29 31.28 13.86
CA ASN A 192 35.41 32.73 13.82
C ASN A 192 35.75 33.32 15.20
N SER A 193 35.98 34.64 15.26
CA SER A 193 36.30 35.36 16.51
C SER A 193 35.21 35.27 17.59
N ALA A 194 33.98 34.91 17.23
CA ALA A 194 32.88 34.68 18.16
C ALA A 194 32.76 33.21 18.62
N GLY A 195 33.66 32.32 18.19
CA GLY A 195 33.63 30.89 18.50
C GLY A 195 32.59 30.10 17.71
N ARG A 196 32.04 30.66 16.62
CA ARG A 196 31.10 29.97 15.73
C ARG A 196 31.87 29.22 14.65
N VAL A 197 31.48 27.97 14.40
CA VAL A 197 32.07 27.13 13.35
C VAL A 197 31.71 27.68 11.98
N THR A 198 32.70 27.89 11.12
CA THR A 198 32.57 28.42 9.75
C THR A 198 32.87 27.40 8.65
N ALA A 199 33.60 26.33 8.98
CA ALA A 199 33.78 25.15 8.15
C ALA A 199 34.09 23.96 9.05
N ALA A 200 33.58 22.78 8.70
CA ALA A 200 33.84 21.53 9.39
C ALA A 200 33.91 20.40 8.36
N ASP A 201 34.93 19.55 8.45
CA ASP A 201 35.11 18.44 7.51
C ASP A 201 33.98 17.41 7.67
N GLY A 202 33.37 17.01 6.57
CA GLY A 202 32.26 16.04 6.56
C GLY A 202 30.87 16.62 6.88
N TYR A 203 30.77 17.92 7.22
CA TYR A 203 29.51 18.57 7.56
C TYR A 203 29.19 19.75 6.64
N THR A 204 27.94 19.84 6.19
CA THR A 204 27.47 20.96 5.38
C THR A 204 26.77 21.97 6.28
N LEU A 205 27.36 23.15 6.45
CA LEU A 205 26.79 24.21 7.30
C LEU A 205 25.54 24.81 6.65
N LEU A 206 24.49 24.98 7.44
CA LEU A 206 23.26 25.64 6.99
C LEU A 206 23.38 27.15 7.15
N THR A 207 22.96 27.87 6.11
CA THR A 207 22.75 29.32 6.22
C THR A 207 21.57 29.62 7.14
N THR A 208 21.51 30.82 7.72
CA THR A 208 20.39 31.22 8.61
C THR A 208 19.02 31.07 7.94
N GLY A 209 18.92 31.34 6.63
CA GLY A 209 17.68 31.14 5.87
C GLY A 209 17.27 29.67 5.78
N GLN A 210 18.21 28.78 5.48
CA GLN A 210 17.95 27.33 5.41
C GLN A 210 17.62 26.74 6.79
N ALA A 211 18.36 27.14 7.83
CA ALA A 211 18.08 26.71 9.20
C ALA A 211 16.72 27.24 9.71
N SER A 212 16.30 28.43 9.29
CA SER A 212 14.97 28.97 9.62
C SER A 212 13.83 28.22 8.95
N LEU A 213 14.02 27.75 7.70
CA LEU A 213 13.04 26.91 7.01
C LEU A 213 12.84 25.56 7.74
N ARG A 214 13.88 25.08 8.44
CA ARG A 214 13.86 23.85 9.24
C ARG A 214 13.80 24.12 10.75
N SER A 215 13.27 25.27 11.16
CA SER A 215 13.27 25.72 12.56
C SER A 215 12.55 24.77 13.53
N GLN A 216 11.48 24.10 13.10
CA GLN A 216 10.80 23.09 13.92
C GLN A 216 11.71 21.89 14.20
N GLU A 217 12.42 21.40 13.20
CA GLU A 217 13.37 20.29 13.35
C GLU A 217 14.56 20.70 14.23
N VAL A 218 15.08 21.92 14.05
CA VAL A 218 16.15 22.48 14.90
C VAL A 218 15.70 22.64 16.35
N THR A 219 14.45 22.99 16.61
CA THR A 219 13.92 23.10 17.98
C THR A 219 13.60 21.73 18.59
N ALA A 220 13.23 20.76 17.75
CA ALA A 220 12.93 19.39 18.16
C ALA A 220 14.20 18.56 18.45
N LEU A 221 15.31 18.84 17.76
CA LEU A 221 16.58 18.15 18.00
C LEU A 221 17.09 18.46 19.41
N ALA A 222 17.34 17.40 20.15
CA ALA A 222 17.92 17.44 21.47
C ALA A 222 19.03 16.39 21.51
N VAL A 223 20.24 16.86 21.82
CA VAL A 223 21.46 16.05 21.82
C VAL A 223 21.65 15.47 23.22
N PRO A 224 21.57 14.14 23.42
CA PRO A 224 21.71 13.55 24.75
C PRO A 224 23.09 13.84 25.37
N THR A 225 23.14 14.19 26.66
CA THR A 225 24.38 14.29 27.44
C THR A 225 24.29 13.51 28.74
N ALA A 226 25.40 13.30 29.44
CA ALA A 226 25.42 12.58 30.72
C ALA A 226 24.57 13.25 31.81
N GLY A 227 24.30 14.57 31.69
CA GLY A 227 23.54 15.36 32.66
C GLY A 227 22.13 15.77 32.22
N GLY A 228 21.72 15.44 30.98
CA GLY A 228 20.46 15.88 30.41
C GLY A 228 20.49 15.88 28.88
N ALA A 229 20.22 17.02 28.26
CA ALA A 229 20.40 17.16 26.82
C ALA A 229 20.73 18.61 26.44
N ILE A 230 21.43 18.77 25.32
CA ILE A 230 21.69 20.07 24.72
C ILE A 230 20.56 20.40 23.76
N ARG A 231 19.91 21.55 23.97
CA ARG A 231 18.82 22.05 23.13
C ARG A 231 19.16 23.41 22.54
N SER A 232 18.65 23.66 21.34
CA SER A 232 18.80 24.96 20.70
C SER A 232 17.98 26.03 21.43
N SER A 233 18.57 27.22 21.57
CA SER A 233 17.89 28.46 21.95
C SER A 233 18.07 29.45 20.79
N GLY A 234 17.13 29.41 19.85
CA GLY A 234 17.28 30.05 18.55
C GLY A 234 18.25 29.30 17.62
N LEU A 235 18.81 30.00 16.62
CA LEU A 235 19.65 29.40 15.57
C LEU A 235 21.17 29.56 15.80
N SER A 236 21.56 30.15 16.92
CA SER A 236 22.95 30.54 17.19
C SER A 236 23.45 30.21 18.60
N ARG A 237 22.55 29.74 19.47
CA ARG A 237 22.90 29.29 20.82
C ARG A 237 22.26 27.95 21.10
N ALA A 238 22.92 27.17 21.93
CA ALA A 238 22.35 26.00 22.57
C ALA A 238 22.65 26.07 24.07
N TYR A 239 21.86 25.38 24.88
CA TYR A 239 22.12 25.26 26.32
C TYR A 239 22.06 23.79 26.70
N GLU A 240 22.89 23.39 27.66
CA GLU A 240 22.72 22.11 28.33
C GLU A 240 21.63 22.26 29.40
N GLY A 241 20.47 21.65 29.14
CA GLY A 241 19.37 21.63 30.08
C GLY A 241 19.37 20.35 30.90
N VAL A 242 18.72 20.43 32.06
CA VAL A 242 18.46 19.25 32.91
C VAL A 242 17.08 18.70 32.56
N ALA A 243 16.94 17.38 32.53
CA ALA A 243 15.63 16.75 32.33
C ALA A 243 14.71 17.08 33.52
N GLY A 244 13.60 17.77 33.24
CA GLY A 244 12.55 18.05 34.22
C GLY A 244 11.81 16.78 34.69
N ARG A 245 11.98 15.67 33.97
CA ARG A 245 11.43 14.37 34.31
C ARG A 245 12.54 13.32 34.36
N ALA A 246 12.54 12.51 35.41
CA ALA A 246 13.50 11.43 35.59
C ALA A 246 12.77 10.09 35.75
N TYR A 247 13.33 9.05 35.15
CA TYR A 247 12.86 7.68 35.35
C TYR A 247 13.48 7.09 36.61
N ASP A 248 12.64 6.43 37.40
CA ASP A 248 13.02 5.72 38.63
C ASP A 248 12.70 4.23 38.45
N GLU A 249 13.75 3.41 38.39
CA GLU A 249 13.66 1.95 38.23
C GLU A 249 12.96 1.25 39.40
N GLY A 250 13.01 1.82 40.60
CA GLY A 250 12.46 1.18 41.80
C GLY A 250 10.93 1.18 41.85
N CYS A 251 10.30 2.22 41.29
CA CYS A 251 8.85 2.33 41.16
C CYS A 251 8.34 2.06 39.74
N ASP A 252 9.24 1.86 38.78
CA ASP A 252 8.94 1.84 37.36
C ASP A 252 8.07 3.04 36.94
N CYS A 253 8.56 4.23 37.30
CA CYS A 253 7.78 5.46 37.18
C CYS A 253 8.62 6.66 36.73
N ILE A 254 7.99 7.57 35.99
CA ILE A 254 8.56 8.87 35.65
C ILE A 254 8.16 9.86 36.74
N ARG A 255 9.12 10.61 37.29
CA ARG A 255 8.89 11.66 38.28
C ARG A 255 9.28 13.02 37.74
N ASP A 256 8.42 14.00 37.94
CA ASP A 256 8.69 15.40 37.65
C ASP A 256 9.50 16.03 38.79
N THR A 257 10.65 16.61 38.46
CA THR A 257 11.60 17.17 39.44
C THR A 257 11.13 18.50 40.04
N ALA A 258 10.23 19.22 39.36
CA ALA A 258 9.70 20.50 39.82
C ALA A 258 8.44 20.33 40.69
N THR A 259 7.55 19.43 40.30
CA THR A 259 6.23 19.25 40.93
C THR A 259 6.14 18.02 41.84
N GLY A 260 7.07 17.07 41.73
CA GLY A 260 7.03 15.80 42.45
C GLY A 260 5.96 14.82 41.94
N ARG A 261 5.24 15.17 40.85
CA ARG A 261 4.22 14.33 40.25
C ARG A 261 4.86 13.09 39.62
N SER A 262 4.22 11.93 39.78
CA SER A 262 4.68 10.66 39.22
C SER A 262 3.67 10.03 38.26
N TRP A 263 4.20 9.36 37.24
CA TRP A 263 3.44 8.53 36.31
C TRP A 263 4.03 7.12 36.35
N THR A 264 3.23 6.13 36.74
CA THR A 264 3.63 4.73 36.82
C THR A 264 3.44 4.04 35.47
N ALA A 265 4.33 3.10 35.14
CA ALA A 265 4.19 2.32 33.92
C ALA A 265 2.94 1.42 33.96
N ASP A 266 2.11 1.52 32.92
CA ASP A 266 1.02 0.59 32.64
C ASP A 266 1.40 -0.24 31.41
N GLU A 267 1.79 -1.50 31.64
CA GLU A 267 2.20 -2.44 30.60
C GLU A 267 1.04 -2.92 29.71
N ALA A 268 -0.22 -2.81 30.16
CA ALA A 268 -1.37 -3.17 29.35
C ALA A 268 -1.68 -2.06 28.32
N LEU A 269 -1.53 -0.81 28.73
CA LEU A 269 -1.74 0.36 27.88
C LEU A 269 -0.49 0.75 27.07
N GLY A 270 0.69 0.35 27.52
CA GLY A 270 1.97 0.76 26.95
C GLY A 270 2.26 2.24 27.20
N SER A 271 1.88 2.78 28.35
CA SER A 271 2.08 4.20 28.68
C SER A 271 2.39 4.43 30.16
N PHE A 272 2.99 5.57 30.48
CA PHE A 272 3.06 6.05 31.85
C PHE A 272 1.79 6.81 32.22
N VAL A 273 1.15 6.43 33.32
CA VAL A 273 -0.15 6.96 33.76
C VAL A 273 -0.05 7.52 35.18
N ALA A 274 -0.58 8.71 35.42
CA ALA A 274 -0.69 9.30 36.75
C ALA A 274 -1.93 8.80 37.49
N SER A 275 -1.98 9.03 38.81
CA SER A 275 -3.11 8.60 39.66
C SER A 275 -4.48 9.19 39.29
N ASP A 276 -4.52 10.28 38.53
CA ASP A 276 -5.74 10.94 38.00
C ASP A 276 -6.12 10.46 36.59
N GLY A 277 -5.34 9.54 36.01
CA GLY A 277 -5.56 9.00 34.67
C GLY A 277 -4.87 9.79 33.55
N GLU A 278 -4.10 10.86 33.86
CA GLU A 278 -3.32 11.56 32.83
C GLU A 278 -2.21 10.65 32.29
N ARG A 279 -2.13 10.53 30.97
CA ARG A 279 -1.13 9.72 30.27
C ARG A 279 -0.04 10.60 29.69
N LEU A 280 1.21 10.17 29.81
CA LEU A 280 2.29 10.79 29.05
C LEU A 280 2.09 10.54 27.55
N ALA A 281 2.43 11.55 26.74
CA ALA A 281 2.24 11.50 25.28
C ALA A 281 3.10 10.42 24.60
N GLN A 282 4.27 10.11 25.17
CA GLN A 282 5.15 9.05 24.69
C GLN A 282 4.93 7.78 25.53
N GLY A 283 4.85 6.66 24.84
CA GLY A 283 4.66 5.32 25.37
C GLY A 283 5.38 4.29 24.51
N TRP A 284 5.07 3.01 24.70
CA TRP A 284 5.71 1.92 23.99
C TRP A 284 4.70 1.00 23.32
N LYS A 285 5.17 0.29 22.30
CA LYS A 285 4.35 -0.64 21.56
C LYS A 285 4.07 -1.88 22.41
N VAL A 286 2.80 -2.15 22.64
CA VAL A 286 2.32 -3.36 23.33
C VAL A 286 1.26 -4.08 22.50
N ASN A 287 1.03 -5.35 22.81
CA ASN A 287 -0.05 -6.14 22.22
C ASN A 287 -1.33 -5.85 23.01
N VAL A 288 -2.35 -5.33 22.31
CA VAL A 288 -3.66 -4.98 22.87
C VAL A 288 -4.72 -6.04 22.59
N GLY A 289 -4.31 -7.22 22.11
CA GLY A 289 -5.22 -8.30 21.76
C GLY A 289 -6.26 -7.86 20.74
N PHE A 290 -7.54 -8.04 21.08
CA PHE A 290 -8.67 -7.76 20.19
C PHE A 290 -9.28 -6.36 20.38
N ASP A 291 -8.68 -5.48 21.19
CA ASP A 291 -9.26 -4.19 21.53
C ASP A 291 -9.54 -3.30 20.31
N ASN A 292 -8.62 -3.28 19.34
CA ASN A 292 -8.82 -2.55 18.09
C ASN A 292 -10.04 -3.08 17.31
N PHE A 293 -10.29 -4.39 17.34
CA PHE A 293 -11.40 -5.01 16.62
C PHE A 293 -12.75 -4.82 17.32
N THR A 294 -12.76 -4.95 18.66
CA THR A 294 -13.97 -4.73 19.45
C THR A 294 -14.41 -3.28 19.35
N ARG A 295 -13.47 -2.33 19.40
CA ARG A 295 -13.74 -0.88 19.25
C ARG A 295 -14.50 -0.53 17.98
N VAL A 296 -14.18 -1.14 16.83
CA VAL A 296 -14.92 -0.93 15.56
C VAL A 296 -16.42 -1.24 15.71
N ILE A 297 -16.77 -2.21 16.56
CA ILE A 297 -18.12 -2.75 16.70
C ILE A 297 -18.85 -2.12 17.90
N THR A 298 -18.16 -1.88 19.01
CA THR A 298 -18.77 -1.51 20.29
C THR A 298 -18.79 -0.01 20.54
N ASP A 299 -17.86 0.75 19.97
CA ASP A 299 -17.78 2.20 20.19
C ASP A 299 -18.81 2.91 19.29
N PRO A 300 -19.86 3.56 19.85
CA PRO A 300 -20.90 4.20 19.04
C PRO A 300 -20.37 5.36 18.18
N THR A 301 -19.28 6.00 18.61
CA THR A 301 -18.66 7.11 17.87
C THR A 301 -17.95 6.65 16.60
N ILE A 302 -17.65 5.35 16.51
CA ILE A 302 -16.89 4.73 15.43
C ILE A 302 -17.76 3.80 14.59
N SER A 303 -18.51 2.91 15.24
CA SER A 303 -19.34 1.88 14.61
C SER A 303 -20.43 2.47 13.70
N GLY A 304 -21.06 3.57 14.14
CA GLY A 304 -22.07 4.29 13.36
C GLY A 304 -21.50 4.83 12.03
N PRO A 305 -20.45 5.67 12.07
CA PRO A 305 -19.75 6.14 10.88
C PRO A 305 -19.19 5.00 10.01
N PHE A 306 -18.57 3.98 10.62
CA PHE A 306 -18.08 2.81 9.91
C PHE A 306 -19.17 2.12 9.09
N LEU A 307 -20.36 1.91 9.66
CA LEU A 307 -21.47 1.28 8.95
C LEU A 307 -22.00 2.16 7.80
N ARG A 308 -22.10 3.48 8.02
CA ARG A 308 -22.51 4.43 6.96
C ARG A 308 -21.51 4.40 5.79
N THR A 309 -20.21 4.44 6.09
CA THR A 309 -19.14 4.29 5.11
C THR A 309 -19.19 2.94 4.41
N LEU A 310 -19.45 1.86 5.13
CA LEU A 310 -19.56 0.51 4.54
C LEU A 310 -20.70 0.43 3.53
N ILE A 311 -21.88 0.97 3.86
CA ILE A 311 -23.04 1.01 2.97
C ILE A 311 -22.72 1.81 1.71
N TRP A 312 -22.15 3.00 1.87
CA TRP A 312 -21.72 3.82 0.73
C TRP A 312 -20.64 3.11 -0.09
N ASN A 313 -19.66 2.47 0.54
CA ASN A 313 -18.60 1.74 -0.16
C ASN A 313 -19.15 0.62 -1.04
N PHE A 314 -20.13 -0.14 -0.55
CA PHE A 314 -20.86 -1.12 -1.38
C PHE A 314 -21.62 -0.46 -2.53
N ALA A 315 -22.34 0.64 -2.26
CA ALA A 315 -23.08 1.36 -3.29
C ALA A 315 -22.14 1.91 -4.38
N PHE A 316 -20.99 2.46 -3.98
CA PHE A 316 -19.95 2.95 -4.87
C PHE A 316 -19.34 1.82 -5.70
N ALA A 317 -18.95 0.71 -5.07
CA ALA A 317 -18.33 -0.43 -5.76
C ALA A 317 -19.30 -1.09 -6.76
N VAL A 318 -20.54 -1.34 -6.35
CA VAL A 318 -21.58 -1.90 -7.23
C VAL A 318 -21.96 -0.91 -8.33
N GLY A 319 -22.17 0.36 -7.99
CA GLY A 319 -22.53 1.41 -8.95
C GLY A 319 -21.44 1.64 -10.00
N SER A 320 -20.18 1.69 -9.57
CA SER A 320 -19.02 1.87 -10.45
C SER A 320 -18.81 0.66 -11.34
N THR A 321 -18.77 -0.55 -10.79
CA THR A 321 -18.58 -1.78 -11.59
C THR A 321 -19.76 -2.03 -12.52
N GLY A 322 -20.99 -1.88 -12.02
CA GLY A 322 -22.20 -2.05 -12.83
C GLY A 322 -22.33 -1.01 -13.93
N GLY A 323 -22.12 0.28 -13.61
CA GLY A 323 -22.21 1.36 -14.58
C GLY A 323 -21.17 1.24 -15.70
N THR A 324 -19.90 1.00 -15.33
CA THR A 324 -18.81 0.82 -16.30
C THR A 324 -19.01 -0.43 -17.15
N PHE A 325 -19.50 -1.52 -16.56
CA PHE A 325 -19.83 -2.74 -17.30
C PHE A 325 -20.95 -2.52 -18.32
N VAL A 326 -22.07 -1.93 -17.90
CA VAL A 326 -23.22 -1.68 -18.77
C VAL A 326 -22.83 -0.77 -19.92
N LEU A 327 -22.14 0.34 -19.64
CA LEU A 327 -21.70 1.27 -20.68
C LEU A 327 -20.64 0.64 -21.59
N GLY A 328 -19.64 -0.03 -21.03
CA GLY A 328 -18.58 -0.68 -21.80
C GLY A 328 -19.10 -1.78 -22.71
N MET A 329 -20.00 -2.64 -22.20
CA MET A 329 -20.64 -3.70 -22.98
C MET A 329 -21.54 -3.12 -24.07
N PHE A 330 -22.33 -2.08 -23.77
CA PHE A 330 -23.16 -1.40 -24.75
C PHE A 330 -22.32 -0.87 -25.92
N VAL A 331 -21.23 -0.15 -25.61
CA VAL A 331 -20.29 0.36 -26.62
C VAL A 331 -19.62 -0.77 -27.40
N ALA A 332 -19.24 -1.87 -26.72
CA ALA A 332 -18.62 -3.03 -27.34
C ALA A 332 -19.54 -3.68 -28.39
N ILE A 333 -20.80 -3.92 -28.03
CA ILE A 333 -21.81 -4.51 -28.92
C ILE A 333 -22.10 -3.55 -30.09
N ALA A 334 -22.27 -2.26 -29.82
CA ALA A 334 -22.55 -1.25 -30.83
C ALA A 334 -21.44 -1.21 -31.90
N LEU A 335 -20.17 -1.21 -31.46
CA LEU A 335 -19.02 -1.21 -32.35
C LEU A 335 -18.68 -2.60 -32.90
N HIS A 336 -19.23 -3.68 -32.36
CA HIS A 336 -19.02 -5.03 -32.89
C HIS A 336 -19.66 -5.21 -34.28
N SER A 337 -20.77 -4.54 -34.53
CA SER A 337 -21.52 -4.61 -35.78
C SER A 337 -20.69 -4.23 -37.01
N ARG A 338 -20.71 -5.07 -38.05
CA ARG A 338 -20.05 -4.82 -39.35
C ARG A 338 -20.61 -3.60 -40.10
N ARG A 339 -21.75 -3.04 -39.65
CA ARG A 339 -22.41 -1.90 -40.29
C ARG A 339 -21.79 -0.55 -39.94
N VAL A 340 -20.96 -0.48 -38.89
CA VAL A 340 -20.36 0.79 -38.42
C VAL A 340 -19.18 1.18 -39.31
N ARG A 341 -19.32 2.27 -40.07
CA ARG A 341 -18.23 2.89 -40.85
C ARG A 341 -17.28 3.64 -39.92
N GLY A 342 -15.98 3.58 -40.16
CA GLY A 342 -14.99 4.30 -39.34
C GLY A 342 -14.71 3.69 -37.96
N ARG A 343 -15.03 2.41 -37.74
CA ARG A 343 -14.90 1.69 -36.46
C ARG A 343 -13.55 1.89 -35.75
N ASN A 344 -12.45 1.95 -36.50
CA ASN A 344 -11.12 2.13 -35.90
C ASN A 344 -10.96 3.50 -35.25
N LEU A 345 -11.49 4.57 -35.84
CA LEU A 345 -11.44 5.90 -35.25
C LEU A 345 -12.25 5.96 -33.95
N TYR A 346 -13.48 5.43 -33.97
CA TYR A 346 -14.31 5.35 -32.76
C TYR A 346 -13.63 4.58 -31.64
N ARG A 347 -12.99 3.45 -31.95
CA ARG A 347 -12.23 2.66 -30.97
C ARG A 347 -11.10 3.45 -30.32
N VAL A 348 -10.33 4.19 -31.11
CA VAL A 348 -9.21 4.99 -30.59
C VAL A 348 -9.72 6.09 -29.66
N VAL A 349 -10.74 6.84 -30.10
CA VAL A 349 -11.30 7.95 -29.31
C VAL A 349 -11.93 7.47 -28.00
N LEU A 350 -12.66 6.35 -28.02
CA LEU A 350 -13.37 5.84 -26.84
C LEU A 350 -12.43 5.16 -25.83
N VAL A 351 -11.22 4.77 -26.22
CA VAL A 351 -10.20 4.21 -25.31
C VAL A 351 -9.35 5.31 -24.66
N LEU A 352 -9.35 6.52 -25.22
CA LEU A 352 -8.54 7.64 -24.78
C LEU A 352 -8.65 7.94 -23.26
N PRO A 353 -9.83 7.90 -22.61
CA PRO A 353 -9.93 8.11 -21.17
C PRO A 353 -9.07 7.16 -20.33
N TYR A 354 -8.93 5.91 -20.76
CA TYR A 354 -8.13 4.88 -20.08
C TYR A 354 -6.65 4.93 -20.45
N ALA A 355 -6.31 5.52 -21.61
CA ALA A 355 -4.92 5.70 -22.03
C ALA A 355 -4.20 6.81 -21.24
N MET A 356 -4.97 7.75 -20.67
CA MET A 356 -4.41 8.86 -19.90
C MET A 356 -4.11 8.46 -18.45
N PRO A 357 -3.07 9.05 -17.81
CA PRO A 357 -2.79 8.80 -16.41
C PRO A 357 -3.97 9.17 -15.50
N ALA A 358 -4.50 8.18 -14.78
CA ALA A 358 -5.71 8.34 -13.96
C ALA A 358 -5.59 9.47 -12.91
N PHE A 359 -4.42 9.59 -12.26
CA PHE A 359 -4.16 10.63 -11.25
C PHE A 359 -4.43 12.04 -11.79
N ALA A 360 -3.88 12.36 -12.97
CA ALA A 360 -4.06 13.67 -13.58
C ALA A 360 -5.53 13.91 -13.95
N MET A 361 -6.20 12.89 -14.49
CA MET A 361 -7.61 13.00 -14.87
C MET A 361 -8.52 13.21 -13.67
N LEU A 362 -8.26 12.58 -12.53
CA LEU A 362 -9.05 12.76 -11.30
C LEU A 362 -9.00 14.21 -10.79
N LEU A 363 -7.82 14.85 -10.87
CA LEU A 363 -7.66 16.26 -10.51
C LEU A 363 -8.34 17.20 -11.51
N VAL A 364 -8.24 16.92 -12.81
CA VAL A 364 -8.97 17.69 -13.83
C VAL A 364 -10.48 17.60 -13.61
N TRP A 365 -11.00 16.41 -13.31
CA TRP A 365 -12.41 16.23 -12.98
C TRP A 365 -12.82 17.00 -11.73
N ARG A 366 -11.99 17.00 -10.67
CA ARG A 366 -12.22 17.81 -9.48
C ARG A 366 -12.39 19.29 -9.83
N ASP A 367 -11.50 19.83 -10.64
CA ASP A 367 -11.53 21.24 -11.04
C ASP A 367 -12.75 21.53 -11.95
N MET A 368 -13.14 20.59 -12.81
CA MET A 368 -14.35 20.69 -13.61
C MET A 368 -15.64 20.72 -12.79
N PHE A 369 -15.64 20.08 -11.61
CA PHE A 369 -16.76 20.08 -10.66
C PHE A 369 -16.74 21.28 -9.70
N ASN A 370 -15.78 22.20 -9.82
CA ASN A 370 -15.74 23.38 -8.97
C ASN A 370 -17.02 24.22 -9.12
N THR A 371 -17.57 24.69 -7.99
CA THR A 371 -18.85 25.40 -7.96
C THR A 371 -18.78 26.77 -8.63
N ASP A 372 -17.66 27.48 -8.49
CA ASP A 372 -17.50 28.88 -8.93
C ASP A 372 -16.98 29.00 -10.36
N PHE A 373 -16.01 28.15 -10.74
CA PHE A 373 -15.33 28.21 -12.04
C PHE A 373 -15.35 26.89 -12.83
N GLY A 374 -16.07 25.88 -12.34
CA GLY A 374 -16.09 24.56 -12.96
C GLY A 374 -16.75 24.54 -14.35
N LEU A 375 -16.16 23.75 -15.24
CA LEU A 375 -16.67 23.58 -16.59
C LEU A 375 -18.07 22.94 -16.61
N ILE A 376 -18.38 22.04 -15.68
CA ILE A 376 -19.68 21.34 -15.66
C ILE A 376 -20.82 22.31 -15.38
N ASN A 377 -20.68 23.17 -14.36
CA ASN A 377 -21.70 24.17 -14.05
C ASN A 377 -21.86 25.20 -15.17
N SER A 378 -20.75 25.72 -15.69
CA SER A 378 -20.78 26.72 -16.77
C SER A 378 -21.33 26.18 -18.10
N LEU A 379 -20.99 24.94 -18.48
CA LEU A 379 -21.45 24.34 -19.74
C LEU A 379 -22.95 24.01 -19.72
N PHE A 380 -23.46 23.52 -18.59
CA PHE A 380 -24.86 23.08 -18.46
C PHE A 380 -25.77 24.13 -17.80
N GLY A 381 -25.26 25.30 -17.41
CA GLY A 381 -26.02 26.34 -16.71
C GLY A 381 -26.49 25.90 -15.31
N LEU A 382 -25.75 24.98 -14.68
CA LEU A 382 -26.07 24.43 -13.36
C LEU A 382 -25.44 25.28 -12.25
N HIS A 383 -26.07 25.27 -11.08
CA HIS A 383 -25.57 25.93 -9.87
C HIS A 383 -25.50 24.91 -8.73
N VAL A 384 -24.89 23.76 -9.02
CA VAL A 384 -24.79 22.64 -8.08
C VAL A 384 -23.44 22.70 -7.38
N ASP A 385 -23.45 22.59 -6.06
CA ASP A 385 -22.24 22.42 -5.27
C ASP A 385 -21.81 20.95 -5.28
N TRP A 386 -21.15 20.55 -6.36
CA TRP A 386 -20.79 19.15 -6.62
C TRP A 386 -19.89 18.54 -5.56
N LEU A 387 -19.12 19.34 -4.83
CA LEU A 387 -18.16 18.84 -3.83
C LEU A 387 -18.59 19.17 -2.40
N GLY A 388 -19.45 20.19 -2.19
CA GLY A 388 -19.95 20.56 -0.87
C GLY A 388 -21.25 19.86 -0.45
N GLU A 389 -22.06 19.35 -1.39
CA GLU A 389 -23.29 18.60 -1.05
C GLU A 389 -23.05 17.07 -1.08
N PRO A 390 -23.44 16.30 -0.03
CA PRO A 390 -23.22 14.85 0.05
C PRO A 390 -23.73 14.06 -1.17
N THR A 391 -24.93 14.38 -1.66
CA THR A 391 -25.53 13.65 -2.79
C THR A 391 -24.84 13.99 -4.10
N ALA A 392 -24.55 15.28 -4.32
CA ALA A 392 -23.87 15.73 -5.52
C ALA A 392 -22.44 15.17 -5.59
N ALA A 393 -21.72 15.14 -4.46
CA ALA A 393 -20.37 14.57 -4.38
C ALA A 393 -20.34 13.07 -4.70
N ARG A 394 -21.33 12.32 -4.21
CA ARG A 394 -21.52 10.89 -4.53
C ARG A 394 -21.80 10.66 -6.01
N ILE A 395 -22.62 11.51 -6.62
CA ILE A 395 -22.89 11.46 -8.07
C ILE A 395 -21.64 11.80 -8.87
N ALA A 396 -20.91 12.86 -8.47
CA ALA A 396 -19.69 13.29 -9.12
C ALA A 396 -18.67 12.15 -9.18
N VAL A 397 -18.34 11.51 -8.05
CA VAL A 397 -17.36 10.42 -8.03
C VAL A 397 -17.80 9.19 -8.85
N LEU A 398 -19.10 8.87 -8.89
CA LEU A 398 -19.63 7.82 -9.75
C LEU A 398 -19.50 8.17 -11.24
N LEU A 399 -19.72 9.43 -11.62
CA LEU A 399 -19.57 9.88 -13.01
C LEU A 399 -18.11 9.84 -13.47
N VAL A 400 -17.19 10.29 -12.61
CA VAL A 400 -15.75 10.20 -12.89
C VAL A 400 -15.33 8.75 -13.07
N GLN A 401 -15.77 7.87 -12.17
CA GLN A 401 -15.43 6.45 -12.24
C GLN A 401 -16.07 5.77 -13.46
N LEU A 402 -17.28 6.18 -13.85
CA LEU A 402 -17.91 5.74 -15.09
C LEU A 402 -17.06 6.11 -16.31
N TRP A 403 -16.62 7.37 -16.40
CA TRP A 403 -15.82 7.87 -17.51
C TRP A 403 -14.44 7.23 -17.61
N LEU A 404 -13.74 7.05 -16.48
CA LEU A 404 -12.42 6.40 -16.44
C LEU A 404 -12.50 4.88 -16.64
N GLY A 405 -13.55 4.24 -16.13
CA GLY A 405 -13.64 2.79 -16.04
C GLY A 405 -14.33 2.10 -17.22
N TYR A 406 -15.25 2.76 -17.93
CA TYR A 406 -15.96 2.13 -19.05
C TYR A 406 -15.04 1.63 -20.17
N PRO A 407 -13.90 2.28 -20.52
CA PRO A 407 -13.08 1.81 -21.63
C PRO A 407 -12.41 0.46 -21.34
N TYR A 408 -12.07 0.18 -20.07
CA TYR A 408 -11.60 -1.14 -19.64
C TYR A 408 -12.65 -2.21 -19.93
N MET A 409 -13.89 -1.99 -19.50
CA MET A 409 -15.01 -2.93 -19.75
C MET A 409 -15.33 -3.06 -21.24
N PHE A 410 -15.21 -1.96 -22.00
CA PHE A 410 -15.34 -1.97 -23.45
C PHE A 410 -14.28 -2.87 -24.13
N LEU A 411 -13.01 -2.73 -23.75
CA LEU A 411 -11.91 -3.52 -24.32
C LEU A 411 -12.06 -5.00 -24.00
N VAL A 412 -12.31 -5.32 -22.74
CA VAL A 412 -12.49 -6.69 -22.27
C VAL A 412 -13.70 -7.34 -22.94
N THR A 413 -14.84 -6.65 -22.98
CA THR A 413 -16.06 -7.16 -23.63
C THR A 413 -15.86 -7.34 -25.13
N THR A 414 -15.11 -6.44 -25.77
CA THR A 414 -14.75 -6.59 -27.19
C THR A 414 -13.91 -7.85 -27.43
N GLY A 415 -12.92 -8.13 -26.57
CA GLY A 415 -12.12 -9.35 -26.67
C GLY A 415 -12.96 -10.62 -26.43
N ALA A 416 -13.82 -10.60 -25.41
CA ALA A 416 -14.74 -11.71 -25.13
C ALA A 416 -15.72 -11.97 -26.27
N LEU A 417 -16.30 -10.92 -26.87
CA LEU A 417 -17.16 -11.02 -28.05
C LEU A 417 -16.44 -11.67 -29.25
N GLN A 418 -15.15 -11.39 -29.44
CA GLN A 418 -14.35 -11.95 -30.52
C GLN A 418 -14.00 -13.43 -30.33
N ALA A 419 -14.04 -13.93 -29.10
CA ALA A 419 -13.78 -15.33 -28.79
C ALA A 419 -14.99 -16.24 -29.09
N ILE A 420 -16.19 -15.67 -29.21
CA ILE A 420 -17.42 -16.43 -29.49
C ILE A 420 -17.43 -16.86 -30.97
N PRO A 421 -17.51 -18.17 -31.28
CA PRO A 421 -17.55 -18.66 -32.66
C PRO A 421 -18.74 -18.08 -33.44
N ALA A 422 -18.47 -17.61 -34.67
CA ALA A 422 -19.51 -17.03 -35.53
C ALA A 422 -20.62 -18.03 -35.88
N GLU A 423 -20.28 -19.33 -35.93
CA GLU A 423 -21.20 -20.44 -36.24
C GLU A 423 -22.40 -20.50 -35.29
N LEU A 424 -22.23 -20.17 -34.00
CA LEU A 424 -23.32 -20.13 -33.03
C LEU A 424 -24.37 -19.06 -33.38
N SER A 425 -23.90 -17.91 -33.87
CA SER A 425 -24.79 -16.83 -34.30
C SER A 425 -25.50 -17.17 -35.61
N GLU A 426 -24.82 -17.88 -36.53
CA GLU A 426 -25.40 -18.34 -37.79
C GLU A 426 -26.46 -19.42 -37.57
N ALA A 427 -26.17 -20.42 -36.73
CA ALA A 427 -27.12 -21.46 -36.33
C ALA A 427 -28.38 -20.84 -35.71
N SER A 428 -28.23 -19.87 -34.80
CA SER A 428 -29.38 -19.19 -34.18
C SER A 428 -30.29 -18.48 -35.19
N ARG A 429 -29.71 -17.94 -36.28
CA ARG A 429 -30.47 -17.28 -37.34
C ARG A 429 -31.19 -18.29 -38.23
N ILE A 430 -30.63 -19.48 -38.42
CA ILE A 430 -31.27 -20.59 -39.13
C ILE A 430 -32.49 -21.08 -38.33
N ASP A 431 -32.37 -21.13 -37.00
CA ASP A 431 -33.45 -21.49 -36.08
C ASP A 431 -34.52 -20.38 -35.91
N GLY A 432 -34.41 -19.27 -36.64
CA GLY A 432 -35.39 -18.19 -36.65
C GLY A 432 -35.27 -17.20 -35.49
N ALA A 433 -34.23 -17.29 -34.64
CA ALA A 433 -34.05 -16.37 -33.53
C ALA A 433 -33.75 -14.94 -34.00
N GLY A 434 -34.45 -13.96 -33.43
CA GLY A 434 -34.19 -12.54 -33.67
C GLY A 434 -32.86 -12.07 -33.04
N PRO A 435 -32.34 -10.88 -33.41
CA PRO A 435 -31.07 -10.36 -32.86
C PRO A 435 -31.05 -10.23 -31.33
N TRP A 436 -32.18 -9.85 -30.72
CA TRP A 436 -32.32 -9.75 -29.27
C TRP A 436 -32.36 -11.12 -28.59
N GLU A 437 -33.04 -12.09 -29.20
CA GLU A 437 -33.12 -13.46 -28.69
C GLU A 437 -31.76 -14.15 -28.77
N SER A 438 -31.09 -14.04 -29.92
CA SER A 438 -29.72 -14.53 -30.12
C SER A 438 -28.75 -13.88 -29.11
N PHE A 439 -28.87 -12.56 -28.87
CA PHE A 439 -28.08 -11.90 -27.84
C PHE A 439 -28.38 -12.45 -26.43
N ARG A 440 -29.65 -12.46 -26.01
CA ARG A 440 -30.03 -12.81 -24.63
C ARG A 440 -29.81 -14.29 -24.31
N MET A 441 -29.99 -15.18 -25.29
CA MET A 441 -29.95 -16.63 -25.08
C MET A 441 -28.59 -17.25 -25.38
N ILE A 442 -27.78 -16.66 -26.26
CA ILE A 442 -26.50 -17.25 -26.70
C ILE A 442 -25.33 -16.34 -26.32
N VAL A 443 -25.30 -15.12 -26.87
CA VAL A 443 -24.13 -14.24 -26.73
C VAL A 443 -23.93 -13.81 -25.28
N PHE A 444 -24.96 -13.30 -24.62
CA PHE A 444 -24.87 -12.77 -23.26
C PHE A 444 -24.47 -13.85 -22.23
N PRO A 445 -25.06 -15.05 -22.20
CA PRO A 445 -24.60 -16.12 -21.31
C PRO A 445 -23.14 -16.50 -21.53
N LEU A 446 -22.70 -16.66 -22.79
CA LEU A 446 -21.31 -16.98 -23.12
C LEU A 446 -20.35 -15.86 -22.73
N LEU A 447 -20.75 -14.59 -22.92
CA LEU A 447 -19.99 -13.44 -22.44
C LEU A 447 -19.85 -13.47 -20.91
N MET A 448 -20.93 -13.76 -20.19
CA MET A 448 -20.88 -13.76 -18.72
C MET A 448 -19.93 -14.80 -18.16
N VAL A 449 -19.73 -15.95 -18.83
CA VAL A 449 -18.70 -16.94 -18.42
C VAL A 449 -17.30 -16.30 -18.42
N ALA A 450 -16.95 -15.57 -19.49
CA ALA A 450 -15.66 -14.90 -19.61
C ALA A 450 -15.54 -13.64 -18.74
N LEU A 451 -16.63 -12.87 -18.59
CA LEU A 451 -16.60 -11.55 -17.95
C LEU A 451 -16.77 -11.60 -16.43
N THR A 452 -17.41 -12.63 -15.87
CA THR A 452 -17.70 -12.68 -14.43
C THR A 452 -16.46 -12.59 -13.54
N PRO A 453 -15.34 -13.32 -13.79
CA PRO A 453 -14.12 -13.17 -13.00
C PRO A 453 -13.55 -11.73 -13.03
N LEU A 454 -13.71 -11.05 -14.16
CA LEU A 454 -13.23 -9.68 -14.38
C LEU A 454 -14.15 -8.66 -13.69
N LEU A 455 -15.45 -8.93 -13.63
CA LEU A 455 -16.41 -8.15 -12.84
C LEU A 455 -16.15 -8.28 -11.34
N ILE A 456 -15.85 -9.48 -10.84
CA ILE A 456 -15.48 -9.70 -9.43
C ILE A 456 -14.20 -8.91 -9.10
N SER A 457 -13.20 -9.00 -9.98
CA SER A 457 -11.94 -8.26 -9.83
C SER A 457 -12.17 -6.74 -9.86
N SER A 458 -13.02 -6.26 -10.76
CA SER A 458 -13.40 -4.85 -10.87
C SER A 458 -14.17 -4.37 -9.64
N PHE A 459 -15.04 -5.20 -9.06
CA PHE A 459 -15.73 -4.89 -7.82
C PHE A 459 -14.73 -4.75 -6.65
N ALA A 460 -13.82 -5.72 -6.50
CA ALA A 460 -12.79 -5.69 -5.46
C ALA A 460 -11.86 -4.46 -5.58
N PHE A 461 -11.54 -4.08 -6.82
CA PHE A 461 -10.81 -2.84 -7.12
C PHE A 461 -11.60 -1.59 -6.71
N ASN A 462 -12.86 -1.47 -7.12
CA ASN A 462 -13.68 -0.29 -6.81
C ASN A 462 -13.97 -0.16 -5.31
N PHE A 463 -14.12 -1.27 -4.58
CA PHE A 463 -14.29 -1.27 -3.12
C PHE A 463 -13.08 -0.67 -2.38
N ASN A 464 -11.90 -0.70 -2.99
CA ASN A 464 -10.64 -0.18 -2.44
C ASN A 464 -10.08 0.98 -3.28
N ASN A 465 -10.91 1.68 -4.04
CA ASN A 465 -10.44 2.69 -4.97
C ASN A 465 -10.14 4.02 -4.27
N PHE A 466 -9.05 4.02 -3.52
CA PHE A 466 -8.55 5.15 -2.75
C PHE A 466 -8.41 6.41 -3.61
N ASN A 467 -7.77 6.28 -4.78
CA ASN A 467 -7.46 7.42 -5.64
C ASN A 467 -8.72 8.15 -6.14
N ALA A 468 -9.76 7.41 -6.55
CA ALA A 468 -10.99 8.02 -7.07
C ALA A 468 -11.66 8.95 -6.06
N ILE A 469 -11.58 8.63 -4.77
CA ILE A 469 -12.20 9.45 -3.72
C ILE A 469 -11.23 10.52 -3.21
N TYR A 470 -10.01 10.14 -2.86
CA TYR A 470 -9.01 11.04 -2.29
C TYR A 470 -8.67 12.21 -3.23
N LEU A 471 -8.53 11.94 -4.53
CA LEU A 471 -8.11 12.96 -5.50
C LEU A 471 -9.27 13.81 -6.02
N THR A 472 -10.51 13.31 -5.96
CA THR A 472 -11.68 14.05 -6.47
C THR A 472 -12.40 14.82 -5.38
N THR A 473 -12.59 14.23 -4.20
CA THR A 473 -13.40 14.82 -3.10
C THR A 473 -12.65 14.92 -1.78
N ASP A 474 -11.45 14.33 -1.68
CA ASP A 474 -10.73 14.14 -0.42
C ASP A 474 -11.58 13.44 0.67
N GLY A 475 -12.58 12.65 0.27
CA GLY A 475 -13.55 12.00 1.15
C GLY A 475 -14.75 12.89 1.56
N GLY A 476 -14.70 14.19 1.27
CA GLY A 476 -15.72 15.16 1.65
C GLY A 476 -17.06 15.05 0.88
N PRO A 477 -18.06 15.87 1.25
CA PRO A 477 -18.04 16.84 2.34
C PRO A 477 -18.04 16.21 3.73
N PHE A 478 -17.50 16.92 4.72
CA PHE A 478 -17.42 16.44 6.11
C PHE A 478 -18.59 16.97 6.93
N PRO A 479 -19.34 16.08 7.62
CA PRO A 479 -20.43 16.51 8.46
C PRO A 479 -19.88 17.15 9.76
N PRO A 480 -20.51 18.21 10.31
CA PRO A 480 -20.01 18.92 11.49
C PRO A 480 -19.87 18.05 12.73
N ASP A 481 -20.70 17.02 12.86
CA ASP A 481 -20.70 16.06 13.97
C ASP A 481 -19.57 15.01 13.87
N ASN A 482 -18.95 14.84 12.69
CA ASN A 482 -17.85 13.90 12.51
C ASN A 482 -16.87 14.35 11.42
N PRO A 483 -15.87 15.19 11.76
CA PRO A 483 -14.89 15.68 10.79
C PRO A 483 -13.89 14.60 10.32
N ALA A 484 -13.90 13.42 10.95
CA ALA A 484 -13.00 12.32 10.60
C ALA A 484 -13.57 11.38 9.52
N ASN A 485 -14.86 11.51 9.18
CA ASN A 485 -15.55 10.64 8.24
C ASN A 485 -16.40 11.46 7.28
N GLY A 486 -15.96 11.58 6.03
CA GLY A 486 -16.66 12.36 5.02
C GLY A 486 -17.73 11.56 4.27
N ALA A 487 -18.61 12.26 3.56
CA ALA A 487 -19.78 11.67 2.93
C ALA A 487 -19.47 10.73 1.75
N THR A 488 -18.31 10.88 1.11
CA THR A 488 -17.84 10.03 0.00
C THR A 488 -16.71 9.08 0.38
N ASP A 489 -16.21 9.15 1.61
CA ASP A 489 -15.14 8.28 2.10
C ASP A 489 -15.49 6.81 1.85
N LEU A 490 -14.53 6.03 1.34
CA LEU A 490 -14.56 4.57 1.38
C LEU A 490 -13.87 4.12 2.65
N LEU A 491 -14.04 2.84 3.01
CA LEU A 491 -13.33 2.31 4.19
C LEU A 491 -11.81 2.49 4.05
N ILE A 492 -11.25 2.40 2.85
CA ILE A 492 -9.81 2.61 2.62
C ILE A 492 -9.38 4.07 2.81
N THR A 493 -10.15 5.06 2.36
CA THR A 493 -9.80 6.48 2.55
C THR A 493 -9.97 6.92 4.00
N TYR A 494 -11.02 6.43 4.65
CA TYR A 494 -11.22 6.59 6.10
C TYR A 494 -10.06 5.98 6.90
N THR A 495 -9.66 4.74 6.57
CA THR A 495 -8.53 4.05 7.22
C THR A 495 -7.21 4.80 7.01
N TYR A 496 -6.98 5.32 5.81
CA TYR A 496 -5.81 6.14 5.52
C TYR A 496 -5.79 7.43 6.34
N ARG A 497 -6.92 8.14 6.45
CA ARG A 497 -7.04 9.37 7.25
C ARG A 497 -6.77 9.10 8.74
N LEU A 498 -7.18 7.94 9.24
CA LEU A 498 -6.92 7.52 10.61
C LEU A 498 -5.44 7.19 10.86
N ALA A 499 -4.75 6.62 9.88
CA ALA A 499 -3.33 6.29 9.98
C ALA A 499 -2.41 7.50 9.77
N PHE A 500 -2.77 8.41 8.87
CA PHE A 500 -1.86 9.45 8.38
C PHE A 500 -2.43 10.88 8.43
N GLY A 501 -3.65 11.07 8.94
CA GLY A 501 -4.26 12.39 9.09
C GLY A 501 -3.69 13.20 10.27
N GLY A 502 -4.05 14.48 10.33
CA GLY A 502 -3.52 15.44 11.30
C GLY A 502 -3.99 15.29 12.76
N SER A 503 -4.84 14.30 13.07
CA SER A 503 -5.45 14.09 14.39
C SER A 503 -4.70 13.08 15.28
N GLY A 504 -3.50 12.67 14.87
CA GLY A 504 -2.71 11.62 15.52
C GLY A 504 -2.79 10.28 14.78
N ALA A 505 -1.63 9.67 14.51
CA ALA A 505 -1.53 8.45 13.73
C ALA A 505 -1.98 7.21 14.53
N GLN A 506 -3.03 6.52 14.10
CA GLN A 506 -3.53 5.30 14.76
C GLN A 506 -3.27 4.06 13.89
N TYR A 507 -2.01 3.68 13.70
CA TYR A 507 -1.62 2.61 12.78
C TYR A 507 -2.19 1.24 13.13
N GLY A 508 -2.17 0.84 14.40
CA GLY A 508 -2.70 -0.44 14.88
C GLY A 508 -4.21 -0.53 14.67
N TYR A 509 -4.92 0.55 14.99
CA TYR A 509 -6.36 0.63 14.79
C TYR A 509 -6.73 0.67 13.29
N ALA A 510 -6.01 1.44 12.46
CA ALA A 510 -6.18 1.44 11.01
C ALA A 510 -5.87 0.07 10.37
N ALA A 511 -4.87 -0.65 10.89
CA ALA A 511 -4.57 -2.01 10.46
C ALA A 511 -5.72 -2.98 10.76
N ALA A 512 -6.38 -2.85 11.92
CA ALA A 512 -7.56 -3.65 12.24
C ALA A 512 -8.73 -3.39 11.27
N ILE A 513 -8.99 -2.13 10.90
CA ILE A 513 -9.97 -1.79 9.86
C ILE A 513 -9.58 -2.41 8.51
N SER A 514 -8.30 -2.38 8.15
CA SER A 514 -7.80 -3.02 6.93
C SER A 514 -8.08 -4.53 6.90
N ILE A 515 -8.01 -5.22 8.05
CA ILE A 515 -8.40 -6.63 8.16
C ILE A 515 -9.90 -6.83 7.95
N PHE A 516 -10.76 -5.96 8.48
CA PHE A 516 -12.20 -5.99 8.17
C PHE A 516 -12.45 -5.83 6.67
N ILE A 517 -11.80 -4.86 6.02
CA ILE A 517 -11.89 -4.66 4.57
C ILE A 517 -11.48 -5.93 3.82
N PHE A 518 -10.33 -6.52 4.18
CA PHE A 518 -9.83 -7.75 3.58
C PHE A 518 -10.84 -8.91 3.73
N LEU A 519 -11.41 -9.11 4.91
CA LEU A 519 -12.40 -10.16 5.16
C LEU A 519 -13.69 -9.92 4.35
N ILE A 520 -14.19 -8.69 4.31
CA ILE A 520 -15.41 -8.34 3.56
C ILE A 520 -15.21 -8.61 2.07
N VAL A 521 -14.15 -8.07 1.48
CA VAL A 521 -13.85 -8.25 0.05
C VAL A 521 -13.54 -9.71 -0.27
N GLY A 522 -12.78 -10.39 0.60
CA GLY A 522 -12.44 -11.80 0.47
C GLY A 522 -13.68 -12.71 0.49
N ILE A 523 -14.60 -12.47 1.43
CA ILE A 523 -15.87 -13.23 1.53
C ILE A 523 -16.75 -12.98 0.32
N VAL A 524 -16.95 -11.72 -0.08
CA VAL A 524 -17.77 -11.37 -1.26
C VAL A 524 -17.18 -11.98 -2.52
N SER A 525 -15.86 -11.92 -2.69
CA SER A 525 -15.15 -12.52 -3.83
C SER A 525 -15.29 -14.04 -3.81
N ALA A 526 -15.06 -14.69 -2.67
CA ALA A 526 -15.18 -16.15 -2.55
C ALA A 526 -16.58 -16.66 -2.85
N ILE A 527 -17.63 -15.98 -2.37
CA ILE A 527 -19.02 -16.30 -2.68
C ILE A 527 -19.28 -16.14 -4.18
N SER A 528 -18.79 -15.04 -4.77
CA SER A 528 -18.99 -14.74 -6.19
C SER A 528 -18.30 -15.78 -7.08
N PHE A 529 -17.02 -16.10 -6.84
CA PHE A 529 -16.27 -17.13 -7.57
C PHE A 529 -16.91 -18.52 -7.47
N ARG A 530 -17.40 -18.91 -6.28
CA ARG A 530 -18.10 -20.20 -6.11
C ARG A 530 -19.38 -20.29 -6.94
N ARG A 531 -20.09 -19.18 -7.15
CA ARG A 531 -21.26 -19.13 -8.03
C ARG A 531 -20.87 -19.18 -9.51
N THR A 532 -19.77 -18.54 -9.90
CA THR A 532 -19.26 -18.56 -11.27
C THR A 532 -18.80 -19.95 -11.71
N ARG A 533 -18.14 -20.73 -10.83
CA ARG A 533 -17.68 -22.08 -11.19
C ARG A 533 -18.82 -23.00 -11.64
N LYS A 534 -20.00 -22.85 -11.03
CA LYS A 534 -21.21 -23.57 -11.46
C LYS A 534 -21.70 -23.18 -12.85
N GLN A 535 -21.41 -21.96 -13.30
CA GLN A 535 -21.75 -21.51 -14.65
C GLN A 535 -20.74 -22.07 -15.66
N GLU A 536 -19.45 -22.05 -15.32
CA GLU A 536 -18.40 -22.64 -16.16
C GLU A 536 -18.64 -24.14 -16.39
N GLU A 537 -18.96 -24.91 -15.33
CA GLU A 537 -19.30 -26.34 -15.40
C GLU A 537 -20.53 -26.66 -16.29
N VAL A 538 -21.41 -25.69 -16.55
CA VAL A 538 -22.61 -25.86 -17.40
C VAL A 538 -22.34 -25.54 -18.88
N TYR A 539 -21.35 -24.68 -19.16
CA TYR A 539 -21.03 -24.20 -20.50
C TYR A 539 -19.72 -24.74 -21.09
N SER A 540 -18.88 -25.40 -20.27
CA SER A 540 -17.72 -26.21 -20.70
C SER A 540 -18.16 -27.59 -21.16
#